data_AF-A0A7N2QY10-F1
#
_entry.id   AF-A0A7N2QY10-F1
#
_cell.length_a   1.000
_cell.length_b   1.000
_cell.length_c   1.000
_cell.angle_alpha   90.00
_cell.angle_beta   90.00
_cell.angle_gamma   90.00
#
_symmetry.space_group_name_H-M   'P 1'
#
loop_
_entity.id
_entity.type
_entity.pdbx_description
1 polymer ?
#
loop_
_entity_poly.entity_id
_entity_poly.type
_entity_poly.pdbx_seq_one_letter_code
_entity_poly.pdbx_strand_id
1 'polypeptide(L)'
;MDTEASGAFTRQKRCPHVGMRLAHTSSPNTTKISPSKCLLRTRKLAAQLVDPTRPGDFNQALMELGATVCTSLNPSCSSCPASGHCRALSIFRNDSLVLVTDFPLKGVRVKQRQDFSAVCVVELLGGQRTSEGSQIDSREVLGGLEKLEGRQTNNRFLLVKRPDDGLLAGLWEFPSVLLDGEADLATRREVIDHFLKNNFGLDTKQTCDIAFRKNVGEFVHIFSHIRLKIYVELLVLHLKGGGNHLSGIQDKETMTWKYVDGEALSSMGLTSSVRKVYTMVQKLKQEKLSFSFTPSKKRSRTTRKK
;
A
#
# COMPACT_ATOMS: atom_id res chain seq x y z
N MET A 1 -12.11 36.32 -51.46
CA MET A 1 -11.18 37.18 -50.72
C MET A 1 -11.62 37.21 -49.26
N ASP A 2 -11.85 36.08 -48.60
CA ASP A 2 -11.00 34.91 -48.30
C ASP A 2 -10.75 34.96 -46.78
N THR A 3 -11.56 34.25 -45.99
CA THR A 3 -11.31 32.91 -45.40
C THR A 3 -10.49 32.97 -44.09
N GLU A 4 -11.07 32.42 -43.02
CA GLU A 4 -10.45 31.50 -42.02
C GLU A 4 -9.18 31.94 -41.24
N ALA A 5 -8.83 31.49 -40.04
CA ALA A 5 -9.30 30.42 -39.15
C ALA A 5 -8.73 30.62 -37.73
N SER A 6 -9.36 29.91 -36.78
CA SER A 6 -8.82 29.42 -35.51
C SER A 6 -7.32 29.09 -35.48
N GLY A 7 -6.69 29.35 -34.34
CA GLY A 7 -5.37 28.82 -33.99
C GLY A 7 -5.20 28.67 -32.49
N ALA A 8 -5.55 27.49 -31.96
CA ALA A 8 -5.15 27.04 -30.64
C ALA A 8 -3.61 26.83 -30.59
N PHE A 9 -2.92 27.31 -29.56
CA PHE A 9 -1.54 26.91 -29.27
C PHE A 9 -1.26 26.80 -27.76
N THR A 10 -1.32 25.54 -27.31
CA THR A 10 -0.34 24.83 -26.47
C THR A 10 0.13 25.36 -25.10
N ARG A 11 -0.17 24.56 -24.07
CA ARG A 11 0.65 24.16 -22.91
C ARG A 11 1.92 24.98 -22.63
N GLN A 12 1.98 25.57 -21.44
CA GLN A 12 3.22 25.57 -20.66
C GLN A 12 2.95 25.26 -19.18
N LYS A 13 3.43 24.07 -18.81
CA LYS A 13 3.59 23.60 -17.43
C LYS A 13 4.41 24.64 -16.68
N ARG A 14 3.84 25.30 -15.67
CA ARG A 14 4.63 26.05 -14.69
C ARG A 14 5.29 25.02 -13.76
N CYS A 15 6.57 24.78 -13.99
CA CYS A 15 7.44 24.08 -13.04
C CYS A 15 7.44 24.84 -11.69
N PRO A 16 7.44 24.14 -10.54
CA PRO A 16 7.69 24.79 -9.27
C PRO A 16 9.16 25.19 -9.24
N HIS A 17 9.42 26.48 -9.03
CA HIS A 17 10.75 26.98 -8.70
C HIS A 17 11.23 26.31 -7.42
N VAL A 18 11.99 25.23 -7.57
CA VAL A 18 12.99 24.80 -6.59
C VAL A 18 14.05 25.88 -6.61
N GLY A 19 13.83 26.92 -5.80
CA GLY A 19 14.81 27.94 -5.52
C GLY A 19 15.95 27.31 -4.73
N MET A 20 16.99 26.91 -5.45
CA MET A 20 18.32 26.67 -4.94
C MET A 20 18.81 27.99 -4.32
N ARG A 21 18.46 28.25 -3.06
CA ARG A 21 18.96 29.42 -2.32
C ARG A 21 20.36 29.11 -1.83
N LEU A 22 21.29 29.89 -2.36
CA LEU A 22 22.70 29.91 -2.04
C LEU A 22 22.91 30.07 -0.53
N ALA A 23 23.85 29.31 0.00
CA ALA A 23 24.34 29.41 1.36
C ALA A 23 24.93 30.81 1.59
N HIS A 24 24.21 31.67 2.29
CA HIS A 24 24.78 32.89 2.84
C HIS A 24 25.58 32.55 4.11
N THR A 25 26.90 32.52 3.91
CA THR A 25 28.00 32.87 4.82
C THR A 25 27.72 32.95 6.33
N SER A 26 28.26 31.95 7.03
CA SER A 26 29.03 32.05 8.29
C SER A 26 28.40 32.70 9.53
N SER A 27 27.79 31.86 10.38
CA SER A 27 27.90 31.98 11.83
C SER A 27 28.92 30.96 12.35
N PRO A 28 29.99 31.35 13.06
CA PRO A 28 31.11 30.48 13.40
C PRO A 28 30.84 29.72 14.70
N ASN A 29 29.86 28.79 14.72
CA ASN A 29 29.81 27.64 15.65
C ASN A 29 28.52 26.80 15.51
N THR A 30 28.13 26.42 14.30
CA THR A 30 27.11 25.36 14.15
C THR A 30 27.79 23.99 14.22
N THR A 31 28.33 23.63 15.40
CA THR A 31 28.62 22.23 15.70
C THR A 31 27.39 21.41 15.34
N LYS A 32 27.50 20.47 14.40
CA LYS A 32 26.40 19.60 13.99
C LYS A 32 25.90 18.83 15.23
N ILE A 33 24.78 19.27 15.80
CA ILE A 33 24.17 18.62 16.95
C ILE A 33 23.35 17.43 16.44
N SER A 34 23.55 16.24 17.00
CA SER A 34 22.71 15.09 16.66
C SER A 34 21.24 15.37 17.02
N PRO A 35 20.26 14.76 16.32
CA PRO A 35 18.84 14.94 16.65
C PRO A 35 18.52 14.65 18.12
N SER A 36 19.15 13.63 18.71
CA SER A 36 19.01 13.27 20.13
C SER A 36 19.52 14.36 21.08
N LYS A 37 20.70 14.93 20.80
CA LYS A 37 21.28 16.04 21.59
C LYS A 37 20.47 17.33 21.42
N CYS A 38 19.94 17.58 20.22
CA CYS A 38 19.06 18.72 19.95
C CYS A 38 17.77 18.62 20.78
N LEU A 39 17.11 17.46 20.76
CA LEU A 39 15.92 17.20 21.57
C LEU A 39 16.17 17.39 23.06
N LEU A 40 17.29 16.88 23.58
CA LEU A 40 17.66 17.03 24.98
C LEU A 40 17.85 18.51 25.36
N ARG A 41 18.55 19.28 24.51
CA ARG A 41 18.76 20.72 24.73
C ARG A 41 17.44 21.49 24.70
N THR A 42 16.58 21.21 23.73
CA THR A 42 15.26 21.85 23.62
C THR A 42 14.39 21.53 24.83
N ARG A 43 14.39 20.28 25.31
CA ARG A 43 13.67 19.90 26.54
C ARG A 43 14.18 20.64 27.77
N LYS A 44 15.50 20.77 27.93
CA LYS A 44 16.10 21.50 29.06
C LYS A 44 15.71 22.99 29.08
N LEU A 45 15.60 23.62 27.90
CA LEU A 45 15.15 25.01 27.79
C LEU A 45 13.64 25.12 28.02
N ALA A 46 12.85 24.21 27.44
CA ALA A 46 11.40 24.18 27.63
C ALA A 46 11.03 24.02 29.11
N ALA A 47 11.73 23.15 29.85
CA ALA A 47 11.50 22.94 31.28
C ALA A 47 11.70 24.19 32.15
N GLN A 48 12.46 25.19 31.67
CA GLN A 48 12.64 26.47 32.37
C GLN A 48 11.47 27.44 32.14
N LEU A 49 10.61 27.17 31.16
CA LEU A 49 9.50 28.04 30.77
C LEU A 49 8.14 27.51 31.22
N VAL A 50 8.05 26.23 31.57
CA VAL A 50 6.78 25.60 31.97
C VAL A 50 6.28 26.22 33.28
N ASP A 51 5.01 26.60 33.29
CA ASP A 51 4.32 27.06 34.49
C ASP A 51 4.28 25.94 35.55
N PRO A 52 4.84 26.14 36.76
CA PRO A 52 4.88 25.09 37.78
C PRO A 52 3.52 24.81 38.42
N THR A 53 2.58 25.76 38.33
CA THR A 53 1.23 25.65 38.89
C THR A 53 0.23 25.06 37.89
N ARG A 54 0.40 25.35 36.60
CA ARG A 54 -0.50 24.91 35.51
C ARG A 54 0.27 24.36 34.29
N PRO A 55 1.09 23.30 34.48
CA PRO A 55 1.95 22.78 33.41
C PRO A 55 1.16 22.20 32.23
N GLY A 56 -0.03 21.63 32.49
CA GLY A 56 -0.91 21.10 31.45
C GLY A 56 -1.43 22.18 30.49
N ASP A 57 -1.92 23.29 31.05
CA ASP A 57 -2.43 24.42 30.27
C ASP A 57 -1.33 25.10 29.47
N PHE A 58 -0.14 25.24 30.05
CA PHE A 58 1.03 25.76 29.33
C PHE A 58 1.39 24.88 28.12
N ASN A 59 1.48 23.56 28.31
CA ASN A 59 1.77 22.64 27.22
C ASN A 59 0.69 22.66 26.13
N GLN A 60 -0.59 22.72 26.53
CA GLN A 60 -1.70 22.80 25.59
C GLN A 60 -1.65 24.11 24.80
N ALA A 61 -1.44 25.25 25.46
CA ALA A 61 -1.31 26.55 24.80
C ALA A 61 -0.14 26.57 23.81
N LEU A 62 1.00 25.94 24.15
CA LEU A 62 2.15 25.85 23.26
C LEU A 62 1.89 24.96 22.03
N MET A 63 1.20 23.83 22.20
CA MET A 63 0.79 22.97 21.08
C MET A 63 -0.21 23.68 20.17
N GLU A 64 -1.20 24.35 20.75
CA GLU A 64 -2.21 25.12 20.02
C GLU A 64 -1.57 26.25 19.21
N LEU A 65 -0.63 26.99 19.82
CA LEU A 65 0.14 28.03 19.13
C LEU A 65 0.87 27.46 17.91
N GLY A 66 1.48 26.29 18.00
CA GLY A 66 2.16 25.63 16.88
C GLY A 66 1.21 25.09 15.80
N ALA A 67 -0.02 24.73 16.18
CA ALA A 67 -1.02 24.18 15.28
C ALA A 67 -1.75 25.27 14.47
N THR A 68 -2.05 26.41 15.08
CA THR A 68 -2.94 27.43 14.48
C THR A 68 -2.25 28.73 14.09
N VAL A 69 -1.15 29.11 14.76
CA VAL A 69 -0.48 30.40 14.53
C VAL A 69 0.92 30.23 13.96
N CYS A 70 1.81 29.53 14.66
CA CYS A 70 3.20 29.33 14.28
C CYS A 70 3.36 28.09 13.37
N THR A 71 2.57 28.02 12.29
CA THR A 71 2.54 26.87 11.38
C THR A 71 3.81 26.75 10.54
N SER A 72 4.12 25.54 10.06
CA SER A 72 5.37 25.28 9.33
C SER A 72 5.45 25.87 7.92
N LEU A 73 4.32 26.31 7.35
CA LEU A 73 4.27 26.84 5.99
C LEU A 73 3.91 28.33 5.96
N ASN A 74 2.88 28.73 6.71
CA ASN A 74 2.36 30.09 6.69
C ASN A 74 2.10 30.56 8.14
N PRO A 75 3.13 30.96 8.88
CA PRO A 75 2.96 31.40 10.27
C PRO A 75 2.32 32.79 10.33
N SER A 76 1.26 32.95 11.12
CA SER A 76 0.57 34.23 11.35
C SER A 76 1.31 35.07 12.38
N CYS A 77 2.53 35.51 12.02
CA CYS A 77 3.43 36.20 12.96
C CYS A 77 2.88 37.52 13.48
N SER A 78 2.04 38.22 12.71
CA SER A 78 1.41 39.48 13.09
C SER A 78 0.41 39.33 14.24
N SER A 79 -0.28 38.19 14.33
CA SER A 79 -1.23 37.88 15.40
C SER A 79 -0.64 36.97 16.48
N CYS A 80 0.66 36.66 16.41
CA CYS A 80 1.29 35.76 17.36
C CYS A 80 1.45 36.42 18.74
N PRO A 81 0.86 35.85 19.82
CA PRO A 81 0.94 36.42 21.17
C PRO A 81 2.37 36.41 21.72
N ALA A 82 3.23 35.54 21.21
CA ALA A 82 4.64 35.43 21.58
C ALA A 82 5.60 36.16 20.61
N SER A 83 5.08 36.96 19.67
CA SER A 83 5.89 37.62 18.63
C SER A 83 7.00 38.50 19.20
N GLY A 84 6.77 39.16 20.33
CA GLY A 84 7.78 39.97 21.03
C GLY A 84 9.00 39.19 21.53
N HIS A 85 8.85 37.89 21.77
CA HIS A 85 9.91 36.99 22.21
C HIS A 85 10.46 36.11 21.07
N CYS A 86 9.96 36.26 19.85
CA CYS A 86 10.30 35.38 18.73
C CYS A 86 11.61 35.83 18.05
N ARG A 87 12.69 35.09 18.32
CA ARG A 87 14.00 35.37 17.70
C ARG A 87 13.98 35.19 16.18
N ALA A 88 13.24 34.21 15.65
CA ALA A 88 13.11 34.00 14.21
C ALA A 88 12.43 35.21 13.52
N LEU A 89 11.38 35.77 14.12
CA LEU A 89 10.72 36.97 13.62
C LEU A 89 11.63 38.20 13.71
N SER A 90 12.39 38.33 14.80
CA SER A 90 13.38 39.39 14.94
C SER A 90 14.47 39.33 13.87
N ILE A 91 14.94 38.13 13.50
CA ILE A 91 15.90 37.94 12.41
C ILE A 91 15.28 38.34 11.07
N PHE A 92 14.08 37.84 10.74
CA PHE A 92 13.37 38.20 9.51
C PHE A 92 13.15 39.71 9.36
N ARG A 93 12.85 40.42 10.46
CA ARG A 93 12.69 41.89 10.44
C ARG A 93 14.00 42.64 10.13
N ASN A 94 15.14 42.06 10.49
CA ASN A 94 16.46 42.67 10.28
C ASN A 94 17.11 42.22 8.95
N ASP A 95 16.75 41.03 8.47
CA ASP A 95 17.22 40.45 7.22
C ASP A 95 16.08 39.70 6.52
N SER A 96 15.48 40.36 5.54
CA SER A 96 14.36 39.83 4.75
C SER A 96 14.74 38.59 3.92
N LEU A 97 16.02 38.23 3.80
CA LEU A 97 16.45 37.02 3.11
C LEU A 97 16.18 35.76 3.95
N VAL A 98 16.12 35.89 5.28
CA VAL A 98 15.88 34.79 6.23
C VAL A 98 14.42 34.80 6.65
N LEU A 99 13.66 33.78 6.26
CA LEU A 99 12.25 33.66 6.61
C LEU A 99 12.08 32.99 7.98
N VAL A 100 10.98 33.29 8.66
CA VAL A 100 10.59 32.59 9.89
C VAL A 100 10.45 31.08 9.65
N THR A 101 10.03 30.68 8.45
CA THR A 101 9.87 29.29 8.01
C THR A 101 11.19 28.56 7.74
N ASP A 102 12.33 29.27 7.73
CA ASP A 102 13.65 28.62 7.70
C ASP A 102 13.95 27.90 9.04
N PHE A 103 13.15 28.18 10.07
CA PHE A 103 13.20 27.52 11.37
C PHE A 103 11.98 26.59 11.57
N PRO A 104 12.15 25.44 12.25
CA PRO A 104 13.41 24.88 12.72
C PRO A 104 14.26 24.34 11.56
N LEU A 105 15.58 24.42 11.70
CA LEU A 105 16.51 23.79 10.76
C LEU A 105 16.31 22.27 10.79
N LYS A 106 15.73 21.73 9.72
CA LYS A 106 15.54 20.29 9.55
C LYS A 106 16.72 19.72 8.77
N GLY A 107 17.32 18.66 9.30
CA GLY A 107 18.33 17.90 8.56
C GLY A 107 17.75 17.31 7.28
N VAL A 108 18.62 17.08 6.30
CA VAL A 108 18.25 16.35 5.08
C VAL A 108 17.77 14.96 5.48
N ARG A 109 16.53 14.60 5.08
CA ARG A 109 16.01 13.26 5.34
C ARG A 109 16.82 12.24 4.54
N VAL A 110 17.24 11.16 5.20
CA VAL A 110 17.91 10.05 4.52
C VAL A 110 16.97 9.49 3.46
N LYS A 111 17.50 9.23 2.25
CA LYS A 111 16.72 8.64 1.16
C LYS A 111 16.20 7.28 1.62
N GLN A 112 14.91 7.05 1.43
CA GLN A 112 14.27 5.79 1.78
C GLN A 112 14.89 4.66 0.97
N ARG A 113 15.12 3.50 1.61
CA ARG A 113 15.56 2.31 0.88
C ARG A 113 14.44 1.82 -0.05
N GLN A 114 14.82 1.21 -1.17
CA GLN A 114 13.88 0.69 -2.15
C GLN A 114 13.87 -0.83 -2.05
N ASP A 115 12.71 -1.38 -1.71
CA ASP A 115 12.52 -2.82 -1.55
C ASP A 115 11.47 -3.27 -2.58
N PHE A 116 11.51 -4.55 -2.95
CA PHE A 116 10.61 -5.16 -3.93
C PHE A 116 9.98 -6.41 -3.34
N SER A 117 8.70 -6.65 -3.60
CA SER A 117 8.00 -7.83 -3.10
C SER A 117 7.03 -8.39 -4.11
N ALA A 118 7.06 -9.70 -4.31
CA ALA A 118 6.02 -10.46 -4.99
C ALA A 118 4.98 -10.88 -3.96
N VAL A 119 3.71 -10.58 -4.21
CA VAL A 119 2.56 -10.95 -3.38
C VAL A 119 1.61 -11.79 -4.21
N CYS A 120 1.21 -12.94 -3.66
CA CYS A 120 0.28 -13.86 -4.28
C CYS A 120 -0.98 -13.98 -3.43
N VAL A 121 -2.12 -13.55 -3.98
CA VAL A 121 -3.43 -13.81 -3.40
C VAL A 121 -3.84 -15.22 -3.81
N VAL A 122 -3.75 -16.15 -2.87
CA VAL A 122 -4.16 -17.54 -3.09
C VAL A 122 -5.60 -17.71 -2.65
N GLU A 123 -6.45 -18.08 -3.59
CA GLU A 123 -7.87 -18.36 -3.39
C GLU A 123 -8.15 -19.83 -3.67
N LEU A 124 -8.82 -20.50 -2.73
CA LEU A 124 -9.24 -21.88 -2.86
C LEU A 124 -10.73 -21.95 -3.17
N LEU A 125 -11.06 -22.71 -4.22
CA LEU A 125 -12.45 -23.02 -4.57
C LEU A 125 -12.90 -24.25 -3.78
N GLY A 126 -13.85 -24.07 -2.88
CA GLY A 126 -14.43 -25.16 -2.08
C GLY A 126 -15.36 -26.04 -2.92
N GLY A 127 -14.96 -27.28 -3.19
CA GLY A 127 -15.83 -28.26 -3.87
C GLY A 127 -16.75 -28.98 -2.88
N GLN A 128 -18.06 -28.78 -2.99
CA GLN A 128 -19.02 -29.81 -2.58
C GLN A 128 -19.15 -30.79 -3.74
N ARG A 129 -18.68 -32.03 -3.57
CA ARG A 129 -19.07 -33.13 -4.46
C ARG A 129 -20.53 -33.47 -4.13
N THR A 130 -21.46 -33.14 -5.02
CA THR A 130 -22.69 -33.94 -5.10
C THR A 130 -22.28 -35.30 -5.67
N SER A 131 -22.60 -36.35 -4.94
CA SER A 131 -22.47 -37.74 -5.38
C SER A 131 -23.24 -37.95 -6.67
N GLU A 132 -22.55 -37.93 -7.81
CA GLU A 132 -22.76 -38.81 -8.97
C GLU A 132 -21.80 -38.39 -10.08
N GLY A 133 -21.12 -39.38 -10.66
CA GLY A 133 -20.00 -39.17 -11.58
C GLY A 133 -20.43 -38.57 -12.92
N SER A 134 -19.87 -37.42 -13.25
CA SER A 134 -19.69 -36.99 -14.62
C SER A 134 -18.36 -36.25 -14.75
N GLN A 135 -17.63 -36.54 -15.83
CA GLN A 135 -16.44 -35.80 -16.23
C GLN A 135 -16.83 -34.33 -16.42
N ILE A 136 -16.21 -33.44 -15.66
CA ILE A 136 -16.44 -31.99 -15.76
C ILE A 136 -15.48 -31.43 -16.81
N ASP A 137 -16.08 -30.93 -17.90
CA ASP A 137 -15.43 -30.24 -19.01
C ASP A 137 -14.80 -28.92 -18.53
N SER A 138 -13.59 -28.60 -19.00
CA SER A 138 -12.81 -27.40 -18.67
C SER A 138 -13.54 -26.06 -18.96
N ARG A 139 -14.73 -26.12 -19.56
CA ARG A 139 -15.66 -25.01 -19.79
C ARG A 139 -16.50 -24.62 -18.57
N GLU A 140 -16.64 -25.48 -17.56
CA GLU A 140 -17.43 -25.19 -16.36
C GLU A 140 -16.72 -24.25 -15.36
N VAL A 141 -15.40 -24.06 -15.52
CA VAL A 141 -14.55 -23.20 -14.66
C VAL A 141 -14.92 -21.71 -14.76
N LEU A 142 -15.47 -21.27 -15.89
CA LEU A 142 -16.01 -19.91 -16.04
C LEU A 142 -17.50 -19.82 -15.67
N GLY A 143 -18.23 -20.94 -15.76
CA GLY A 143 -19.66 -21.04 -15.41
C GLY A 143 -19.94 -21.05 -13.90
N GLY A 144 -18.95 -21.34 -13.06
CA GLY A 144 -19.02 -21.21 -11.60
C GLY A 144 -19.17 -19.76 -11.09
N LEU A 145 -19.01 -18.76 -11.96
CA LEU A 145 -19.35 -17.36 -11.69
C LEU A 145 -20.73 -16.95 -12.24
N GLU A 146 -21.37 -17.78 -13.09
CA GLU A 146 -22.57 -17.38 -13.86
C GLU A 146 -23.86 -18.13 -13.51
N LYS A 147 -23.81 -19.22 -12.73
CA LYS A 147 -25.02 -19.87 -12.23
C LYS A 147 -24.88 -20.16 -10.76
N LEU A 148 -25.18 -19.19 -9.91
CA LEU A 148 -25.47 -19.37 -8.49
C LEU A 148 -26.18 -18.12 -7.95
N GLU A 149 -27.32 -17.77 -8.55
CA GLU A 149 -28.38 -17.12 -7.79
C GLU A 149 -28.82 -18.13 -6.71
N GLY A 150 -28.19 -18.07 -5.51
CA GLY A 150 -28.72 -18.70 -4.30
C GLY A 150 -27.88 -19.74 -3.53
N ARG A 151 -26.60 -20.00 -3.85
CA ARG A 151 -25.75 -20.85 -2.98
C ARG A 151 -24.36 -20.23 -2.80
N GLN A 152 -23.95 -20.04 -1.55
CA GLN A 152 -22.67 -19.42 -1.22
C GLN A 152 -21.51 -20.29 -1.71
N THR A 153 -20.68 -19.77 -2.62
CA THR A 153 -19.36 -20.35 -2.87
C THR A 153 -18.44 -19.92 -1.74
N ASN A 154 -18.08 -20.87 -0.87
CA ASN A 154 -17.16 -20.64 0.25
C ASN A 154 -15.73 -20.48 -0.27
N ASN A 155 -15.44 -19.37 -0.95
CA ASN A 155 -14.09 -19.05 -1.41
C ASN A 155 -13.24 -18.67 -0.20
N ARG A 156 -12.13 -19.37 -0.02
CA ARG A 156 -11.22 -19.21 1.11
C ARG A 156 -9.89 -18.65 0.64
N PHE A 157 -9.40 -17.62 1.30
CA PHE A 157 -8.12 -16.98 1.03
C PHE A 157 -7.06 -17.43 2.01
N LEU A 158 -5.85 -17.72 1.53
CA LEU A 158 -4.70 -18.02 2.38
C LEU A 158 -4.10 -16.73 2.94
N LEU A 159 -3.98 -16.65 4.26
CA LEU A 159 -3.26 -15.60 4.96
C LEU A 159 -2.15 -16.18 5.82
N VAL A 160 -1.09 -15.39 5.97
CA VAL A 160 0.09 -15.71 6.75
C VAL A 160 0.29 -14.62 7.81
N LYS A 161 0.61 -15.01 9.04
CA LYS A 161 0.91 -14.07 10.13
C LYS A 161 2.39 -13.72 10.08
N ARG A 162 2.70 -12.43 10.07
CA ARG A 162 4.10 -11.97 10.18
C ARG A 162 4.70 -12.36 11.53
N PRO A 163 6.03 -12.52 11.63
CA PRO A 163 6.72 -12.70 12.90
C PRO A 163 6.31 -11.65 13.93
N ASP A 164 6.44 -11.97 15.22
CA ASP A 164 6.09 -11.04 16.30
C ASP A 164 7.14 -9.92 16.49
N ASP A 165 8.17 -9.87 15.64
CA ASP A 165 9.15 -8.79 15.57
C ASP A 165 9.23 -8.13 14.18
N GLY A 166 9.93 -7.00 14.11
CA GLY A 166 10.18 -6.28 12.86
C GLY A 166 8.99 -5.48 12.31
N LEU A 167 9.02 -5.24 11.00
CA LEU A 167 8.04 -4.39 10.32
C LEU A 167 6.67 -5.10 10.27
N LEU A 168 5.63 -4.41 10.75
CA LEU A 168 4.25 -4.92 10.78
C LEU A 168 4.11 -6.23 11.58
N ALA A 169 4.89 -6.34 12.66
CA ALA A 169 4.93 -7.50 13.53
C ALA A 169 3.54 -8.02 13.93
N GLY A 170 3.35 -9.34 13.80
CA GLY A 170 2.14 -10.06 14.18
C GLY A 170 0.91 -9.82 13.30
N LEU A 171 0.98 -8.97 12.28
CA LEU A 171 -0.14 -8.69 11.38
C LEU A 171 -0.29 -9.75 10.30
N TRP A 172 -1.52 -9.93 9.82
CA TRP A 172 -1.84 -10.87 8.76
C TRP A 172 -1.63 -10.26 7.37
N GLU A 173 -1.03 -11.03 6.47
CA GLU A 173 -0.78 -10.66 5.07
C GLU A 173 -1.02 -11.83 4.12
N PHE A 174 -1.11 -11.52 2.82
CA PHE A 174 -1.09 -12.54 1.79
C PHE A 174 0.33 -13.12 1.65
N PRO A 175 0.48 -14.38 1.20
CA PRO A 175 1.76 -14.97 0.83
C PRO A 175 2.63 -13.99 0.03
N SER A 176 3.82 -13.68 0.56
CA SER A 176 4.72 -12.71 -0.05
C SER A 176 6.18 -13.12 0.07
N VAL A 177 6.98 -12.72 -0.92
CA VAL A 177 8.41 -12.97 -0.98
C VAL A 177 9.11 -11.64 -1.30
N LEU A 178 10.19 -11.33 -0.58
CA LEU A 178 11.05 -10.19 -0.87
C LEU A 178 11.96 -10.51 -2.05
N LEU A 179 12.19 -9.53 -2.90
CA LEU A 179 13.01 -9.63 -4.11
C LEU A 179 14.21 -8.69 -4.00
N ASP A 180 15.34 -9.08 -4.59
CA ASP A 180 16.57 -8.27 -4.60
C ASP A 180 16.49 -7.03 -5.52
N GLY A 181 15.45 -6.94 -6.35
CA GLY A 181 15.29 -5.88 -7.33
C GLY A 181 13.95 -5.95 -8.08
N GLU A 182 13.84 -5.16 -9.14
CA GLU A 182 12.75 -5.33 -10.09
C GLU A 182 12.87 -6.69 -10.79
N ALA A 183 11.75 -7.40 -10.86
CA ALA A 183 11.70 -8.74 -11.43
C ALA A 183 10.56 -8.85 -12.44
N ASP A 184 10.82 -9.59 -13.52
CA ASP A 184 9.81 -9.89 -14.52
C ASP A 184 8.73 -10.84 -13.97
N LEU A 185 7.71 -11.14 -14.79
CA LEU A 185 6.63 -12.02 -14.35
C LEU A 185 7.08 -13.46 -14.08
N ALA A 186 8.02 -13.99 -14.87
CA ALA A 186 8.47 -15.37 -14.76
C ALA A 186 9.22 -15.60 -13.44
N THR A 187 10.18 -14.73 -13.14
CA THR A 187 10.97 -14.74 -11.91
C THR A 187 10.08 -14.62 -10.68
N ARG A 188 9.11 -13.69 -10.71
CA ARG A 188 8.15 -13.50 -9.62
C ARG A 188 7.30 -14.74 -9.37
N ARG A 189 6.89 -15.44 -10.43
CA ARG A 189 6.10 -16.67 -10.32
C ARG A 189 6.91 -17.81 -9.74
N GLU A 190 8.15 -17.98 -10.19
CA GLU A 190 9.05 -19.02 -9.72
C GLU A 190 9.29 -18.92 -8.20
N VAL A 191 9.64 -17.73 -7.70
CA VAL A 191 9.89 -17.53 -6.26
C VAL A 191 8.63 -17.74 -5.42
N ILE A 192 7.46 -17.33 -5.94
CA ILE A 192 6.17 -17.56 -5.27
C ILE A 192 5.81 -19.04 -5.27
N ASP A 193 6.00 -19.75 -6.37
CA ASP A 193 5.68 -21.17 -6.48
C ASP A 193 6.58 -21.99 -5.55
N HIS A 194 7.87 -21.64 -5.48
CA HIS A 194 8.80 -22.22 -4.52
C HIS A 194 8.39 -21.95 -3.07
N PHE A 195 8.01 -20.70 -2.75
CA PHE A 195 7.52 -20.33 -1.42
C PHE A 195 6.24 -21.10 -1.05
N LEU A 196 5.28 -21.20 -1.96
CA LEU A 196 4.01 -21.88 -1.72
C LEU A 196 4.20 -23.39 -1.54
N LYS A 197 5.08 -23.99 -2.34
CA LYS A 197 5.45 -25.40 -2.23
C LYS A 197 6.12 -25.72 -0.90
N ASN A 198 7.13 -24.94 -0.50
CA ASN A 198 7.92 -25.23 0.70
C ASN A 198 7.15 -24.99 2.00
N ASN A 199 6.33 -23.93 2.06
CA ASN A 199 5.67 -23.52 3.31
C ASN A 199 4.27 -24.12 3.49
N PHE A 200 3.57 -24.43 2.39
CA PHE A 200 2.17 -24.90 2.45
C PHE A 200 1.94 -26.22 1.72
N GLY A 201 2.98 -26.83 1.12
CA GLY A 201 2.83 -28.05 0.33
C GLY A 201 1.95 -27.87 -0.91
N LEU A 202 1.75 -26.63 -1.38
CA LEU A 202 0.91 -26.31 -2.54
C LEU A 202 1.73 -26.51 -3.82
N ASP A 203 1.86 -27.75 -4.28
CA ASP A 203 2.46 -28.08 -5.57
C ASP A 203 1.37 -28.12 -6.66
N THR A 204 1.46 -27.18 -7.59
CA THR A 204 0.51 -27.00 -8.71
C THR A 204 0.48 -28.13 -9.72
N LYS A 205 1.37 -29.13 -9.59
CA LYS A 205 1.36 -30.35 -10.41
C LYS A 205 0.81 -31.56 -9.64
N GLN A 206 0.93 -31.57 -8.32
CA GLN A 206 0.64 -32.76 -7.49
C GLN A 206 -0.59 -32.59 -6.61
N THR A 207 -0.65 -31.50 -5.83
CA THR A 207 -1.65 -31.32 -4.76
C THR A 207 -2.82 -30.45 -5.18
N CYS A 208 -2.63 -29.59 -6.18
CA CYS A 208 -3.62 -28.62 -6.62
C CYS A 208 -3.69 -28.54 -8.15
N ASP A 209 -4.87 -28.26 -8.69
CA ASP A 209 -5.03 -27.77 -10.07
C ASP A 209 -5.18 -26.25 -10.09
N ILE A 210 -4.47 -25.59 -11.01
CA ILE A 210 -4.61 -24.15 -11.21
C ILE A 210 -5.88 -23.90 -12.03
N ALA A 211 -6.93 -23.40 -11.37
CA ALA A 211 -8.15 -22.95 -12.04
C ALA A 211 -7.91 -21.65 -12.81
N PHE A 212 -7.19 -20.72 -12.17
CA PHE A 212 -6.92 -19.41 -12.74
C PHE A 212 -5.64 -18.82 -12.14
N ARG A 213 -4.81 -18.22 -12.98
CA ARG A 213 -3.63 -17.45 -12.52
C ARG A 213 -3.45 -16.21 -13.39
N LYS A 214 -3.38 -15.02 -12.78
CA LYS A 214 -3.22 -13.76 -13.52
C LYS A 214 -2.43 -12.73 -12.74
N ASN A 215 -1.52 -12.05 -13.45
CA ASN A 215 -0.87 -10.83 -12.97
C ASN A 215 -1.93 -9.73 -12.82
N VAL A 216 -2.14 -9.26 -11.59
CA VAL A 216 -3.16 -8.25 -11.26
C VAL A 216 -2.61 -6.84 -11.51
N GLY A 217 -1.32 -6.61 -11.21
CA GLY A 217 -0.66 -5.33 -11.39
C GLY A 217 0.38 -5.07 -10.33
N GLU A 218 0.82 -3.82 -10.21
CA GLU A 218 1.82 -3.40 -9.23
C GLU A 218 1.49 -2.03 -8.63
N PHE A 219 2.00 -1.77 -7.42
CA PHE A 219 1.93 -0.45 -6.81
C PHE A 219 3.07 -0.23 -5.81
N VAL A 220 3.32 1.03 -5.46
CA VAL A 220 4.30 1.39 -4.42
C VAL A 220 3.58 1.69 -3.12
N HIS A 221 4.03 1.08 -2.03
CA HIS A 221 3.64 1.38 -0.67
C HIS A 221 4.79 2.09 0.07
N ILE A 222 4.50 3.23 0.70
CA ILE A 222 5.53 4.08 1.31
C ILE A 222 5.40 4.00 2.83
N PHE A 223 6.46 3.50 3.48
CA PHE A 223 6.69 3.60 4.92
C PHE A 223 7.59 4.80 5.21
N SER A 224 7.83 5.13 6.49
CA SER A 224 8.74 6.22 6.86
C SER A 224 10.17 6.01 6.32
N HIS A 225 10.65 4.77 6.32
CA HIS A 225 12.04 4.41 5.98
C HIS A 225 12.18 3.53 4.72
N ILE A 226 11.06 3.08 4.13
CA ILE A 226 11.05 2.11 3.02
C ILE A 226 10.07 2.57 1.95
N ARG A 227 10.49 2.46 0.69
CA ARG A 227 9.63 2.57 -0.49
C ARG A 227 9.52 1.18 -1.12
N LEU A 228 8.43 0.46 -0.79
CA LEU A 228 8.22 -0.93 -1.19
C LEU A 228 7.41 -1.01 -2.48
N LYS A 229 7.98 -1.55 -3.56
CA LYS A 229 7.26 -1.87 -4.80
C LYS A 229 6.68 -3.28 -4.69
N ILE A 230 5.35 -3.37 -4.75
CA ILE A 230 4.60 -4.62 -4.59
C ILE A 230 4.05 -5.04 -5.95
N TYR A 231 4.35 -6.27 -6.33
CA TYR A 231 3.79 -6.95 -7.49
C TYR A 231 2.71 -7.91 -7.05
N VAL A 232 1.52 -7.83 -7.65
CA VAL A 232 0.34 -8.58 -7.20
C VAL A 232 -0.06 -9.60 -8.26
N GLU A 233 -0.19 -10.85 -7.83
CA GLU A 233 -0.74 -11.95 -8.61
C GLU A 233 -1.96 -12.56 -7.89
N LEU A 234 -2.94 -13.01 -8.68
CA LEU A 234 -4.05 -13.84 -8.22
C LEU A 234 -3.81 -15.28 -8.67
N LEU A 235 -3.88 -16.22 -7.74
CA LEU A 235 -3.79 -17.65 -7.97
C LEU A 235 -5.03 -18.33 -7.37
N VAL A 236 -5.88 -18.88 -8.22
CA VAL A 236 -7.08 -19.62 -7.83
C VAL A 236 -6.81 -21.11 -8.05
N LEU A 237 -6.98 -21.90 -6.99
CA LEU A 237 -6.65 -23.32 -6.97
C LEU A 237 -7.87 -24.18 -6.65
N HIS A 238 -7.91 -25.38 -7.25
CA HIS A 238 -8.70 -26.51 -6.81
C HIS A 238 -7.81 -27.49 -6.06
N LEU A 239 -8.24 -27.94 -4.89
CA LEU A 239 -7.54 -28.98 -4.13
C LEU A 239 -7.87 -30.36 -4.70
N LYS A 240 -6.84 -31.19 -4.95
CA LYS A 240 -7.01 -32.61 -5.30
C LYS A 240 -7.17 -33.43 -4.02
N GLY A 241 -8.26 -34.20 -3.92
CA GLY A 241 -8.57 -35.04 -2.76
C GLY A 241 -9.47 -34.33 -1.74
N GLY A 242 -10.61 -34.95 -1.41
CA GLY A 242 -11.62 -34.37 -0.53
C GLY A 242 -11.09 -34.11 0.87
N GLY A 243 -11.34 -32.89 1.37
CA GLY A 243 -11.45 -32.52 2.80
C GLY A 243 -10.28 -32.90 3.72
N ASN A 244 -9.53 -31.88 4.16
CA ASN A 244 -8.72 -31.82 5.39
C ASN A 244 -7.20 -32.08 5.33
N HIS A 245 -6.58 -32.25 4.15
CA HIS A 245 -5.12 -32.47 4.12
C HIS A 245 -4.25 -31.21 4.30
N LEU A 246 -4.85 -30.03 4.49
CA LEU A 246 -4.13 -28.81 4.88
C LEU A 246 -4.48 -28.44 6.33
N SER A 247 -4.51 -29.43 7.22
CA SER A 247 -4.30 -29.20 8.65
C SER A 247 -2.79 -29.36 8.91
N GLY A 248 -2.01 -28.42 8.37
CA GLY A 248 -0.56 -28.43 8.53
C GLY A 248 -0.20 -28.26 10.01
N ILE A 249 0.50 -29.26 10.53
CA ILE A 249 1.09 -29.37 11.86
C ILE A 249 1.56 -28.00 12.36
N GLN A 250 0.86 -27.45 13.36
CA GLN A 250 1.30 -26.27 14.09
C GLN A 250 2.41 -26.69 15.05
N ASP A 251 3.65 -26.69 14.56
CA ASP A 251 4.81 -26.72 15.43
C ASP A 251 5.29 -25.28 15.68
N LYS A 252 5.78 -25.00 16.88
CA LYS A 252 6.13 -23.62 17.33
C LYS A 252 7.19 -22.91 16.47
N GLU A 253 7.92 -23.65 15.64
CA GLU A 253 8.94 -23.14 14.71
C GLU A 253 8.41 -22.88 13.29
N THR A 254 7.16 -23.26 12.99
CA THR A 254 6.57 -23.14 11.65
C THR A 254 5.76 -21.86 11.47
N MET A 255 5.87 -21.26 10.28
CA MET A 255 5.15 -20.05 9.87
C MET A 255 3.64 -20.19 10.15
N THR A 256 3.05 -19.26 10.91
CA THR A 256 1.62 -19.31 11.25
C THR A 256 0.76 -18.84 10.07
N TRP A 257 -0.22 -19.64 9.66
CA TRP A 257 -1.12 -19.33 8.54
C TRP A 257 -2.55 -19.79 8.79
N LYS A 258 -3.52 -19.25 8.04
CA LYS A 258 -4.92 -19.66 8.10
C LYS A 258 -5.65 -19.40 6.78
N TYR A 259 -6.78 -20.09 6.60
CA TYR A 259 -7.75 -19.77 5.57
C TYR A 259 -8.86 -18.87 6.12
N VAL A 260 -9.25 -17.87 5.35
CA VAL A 260 -10.30 -16.91 5.71
C VAL A 260 -11.28 -16.75 4.56
N ASP A 261 -12.58 -16.74 4.83
CA ASP A 261 -13.58 -16.43 3.80
C ASP A 261 -13.54 -14.94 3.39
N GLY A 262 -14.21 -14.61 2.27
CA GLY A 262 -14.20 -13.24 1.74
C GLY A 262 -14.89 -12.20 2.64
N GLU A 263 -15.84 -12.61 3.46
CA GLU A 263 -16.60 -11.73 4.35
C GLU A 263 -15.76 -11.35 5.58
N ALA A 264 -15.18 -12.35 6.26
CA ALA A 264 -14.25 -12.20 7.35
C ALA A 264 -12.98 -11.45 6.91
N LEU A 265 -12.50 -11.66 5.68
CA LEU A 265 -11.36 -10.91 5.15
C LEU A 265 -11.65 -9.41 5.03
N SER A 266 -12.90 -9.04 4.72
CA SER A 266 -13.32 -7.63 4.58
C SER A 266 -13.46 -6.91 5.93
N SER A 267 -13.81 -7.65 6.99
CA SER A 267 -13.95 -7.11 8.36
C SER A 267 -12.68 -7.19 9.21
N MET A 268 -11.66 -7.93 8.77
CA MET A 268 -10.40 -8.10 9.50
C MET A 268 -9.54 -6.81 9.54
N GLY A 269 -8.81 -6.63 10.63
CA GLY A 269 -7.81 -5.57 10.83
C GLY A 269 -6.55 -5.73 9.98
N LEU A 270 -6.71 -5.68 8.64
CA LEU A 270 -5.61 -5.79 7.69
C LEU A 270 -4.91 -4.44 7.49
N THR A 271 -3.63 -4.50 7.13
CA THR A 271 -2.84 -3.30 6.79
C THR A 271 -3.38 -2.63 5.52
N SER A 272 -3.04 -1.35 5.34
CA SER A 272 -3.46 -0.58 4.16
C SER A 272 -2.90 -1.17 2.85
N SER A 273 -1.69 -1.75 2.88
CA SER A 273 -1.11 -2.45 1.72
C SER A 273 -1.89 -3.72 1.37
N VAL A 274 -2.19 -4.57 2.36
CA VAL A 274 -2.95 -5.82 2.16
C VAL A 274 -4.38 -5.54 1.71
N ARG A 275 -5.05 -4.55 2.30
CA ARG A 275 -6.37 -4.11 1.84
C ARG A 275 -6.35 -3.64 0.39
N LYS A 276 -5.31 -2.90 -0.01
CA LYS A 276 -5.14 -2.46 -1.40
C LYS A 276 -4.94 -3.64 -2.36
N VAL A 277 -4.12 -4.63 -1.98
CA VAL A 277 -3.96 -5.89 -2.74
C VAL A 277 -5.31 -6.57 -2.95
N TYR A 278 -6.08 -6.73 -1.89
CA TYR A 278 -7.41 -7.35 -1.97
C TYR A 278 -8.36 -6.56 -2.89
N THR A 279 -8.42 -5.24 -2.74
CA THR A 279 -9.23 -4.38 -3.62
C THR A 279 -8.83 -4.50 -5.10
N MET A 280 -7.54 -4.62 -5.41
CA MET A 280 -7.07 -4.83 -6.79
C MET A 280 -7.58 -6.16 -7.36
N VAL A 281 -7.55 -7.23 -6.57
CA VAL A 281 -8.11 -8.54 -6.94
C VAL A 281 -9.62 -8.47 -7.16
N GLN A 282 -10.36 -7.79 -6.27
CA GLN A 282 -11.81 -7.66 -6.41
C GLN A 282 -12.21 -6.90 -7.68
N LYS A 283 -11.49 -5.81 -8.01
CA LYS A 283 -11.69 -5.08 -9.28
C LYS A 283 -11.45 -5.96 -10.50
N LEU A 284 -10.36 -6.73 -10.50
CA LEU A 284 -10.04 -7.65 -11.59
C LEU A 284 -11.16 -8.69 -11.81
N LYS A 285 -11.77 -9.18 -10.72
CA LYS A 285 -12.90 -10.11 -10.80
C LYS A 285 -14.16 -9.46 -11.39
N GLN A 286 -14.48 -8.24 -10.96
CA GLN A 286 -15.62 -7.46 -11.49
C GLN A 286 -15.48 -7.16 -12.99
N GLU A 287 -14.29 -6.78 -13.45
CA GLU A 287 -14.03 -6.51 -14.87
C GLU A 287 -14.25 -7.75 -15.74
N LYS A 288 -13.89 -8.94 -15.25
CA LYS A 288 -14.17 -10.20 -15.96
C LYS A 288 -15.65 -10.53 -16.05
N LEU A 289 -16.42 -10.28 -14.98
CA LEU A 289 -17.89 -10.43 -14.98
C LEU A 289 -18.57 -9.51 -16.00
N SER A 290 -18.01 -8.32 -16.23
CA SER A 290 -18.57 -7.37 -17.21
C SER A 290 -18.35 -7.80 -18.67
N PHE A 291 -17.32 -8.61 -18.95
CA PHE A 291 -16.99 -9.06 -20.30
C PHE A 291 -17.87 -10.23 -20.79
N SER A 292 -18.53 -10.97 -19.90
CA SER A 292 -19.39 -12.10 -20.27
C SER A 292 -20.83 -11.70 -20.61
N PHE A 293 -21.22 -10.44 -20.36
CA PHE A 293 -22.55 -9.89 -20.66
C PHE A 293 -22.62 -9.07 -21.97
N THR A 294 -21.99 -9.54 -23.05
CA THR A 294 -22.31 -9.04 -24.41
C THR A 294 -23.08 -10.10 -25.20
N PRO A 295 -24.38 -9.89 -25.53
CA PRO A 295 -25.11 -10.84 -26.35
C PRO A 295 -24.55 -10.80 -27.76
N SER A 296 -23.86 -11.88 -28.15
CA SER A 296 -23.48 -12.09 -29.55
C SER A 296 -24.75 -12.19 -30.39
N LYS A 297 -25.10 -11.11 -31.11
CA LYS A 297 -26.15 -11.13 -32.13
C LYS A 297 -25.83 -12.25 -33.12
N LYS A 298 -26.59 -13.36 -33.07
CA LYS A 298 -26.57 -14.41 -34.09
C LYS A 298 -26.87 -13.75 -35.44
N ARG A 299 -25.87 -13.67 -36.30
CA ARG A 299 -26.04 -13.36 -37.72
C ARG A 299 -26.81 -14.53 -38.34
N SER A 300 -28.11 -14.34 -38.56
CA SER A 300 -28.94 -15.25 -39.33
C SER A 300 -28.36 -15.34 -40.74
N ARG A 301 -27.90 -16.54 -41.11
CA ARG A 301 -27.38 -16.86 -42.43
C ARG A 301 -28.58 -17.24 -43.31
N THR A 302 -29.16 -16.26 -44.00
CA THR A 302 -30.23 -16.50 -44.97
C THR A 302 -29.64 -17.19 -46.20
N THR A 303 -29.88 -18.50 -46.32
CA THR A 303 -29.66 -19.26 -47.55
C THR A 303 -30.68 -18.81 -48.60
N ARG A 304 -30.24 -18.14 -49.66
CA ARG A 304 -31.06 -17.90 -50.85
C ARG A 304 -30.84 -19.06 -51.82
N LYS A 305 -31.87 -19.88 -51.99
CA LYS A 305 -31.96 -20.97 -52.97
C LYS A 305 -32.82 -20.46 -54.13
N LYS A 306 -32.29 -20.64 -55.34
CA LYS A 306 -32.85 -20.36 -56.68
C LYS A 306 -33.00 -18.90 -57.08
#